data_AF-A0A954FWH1-F1
#
_entry.id   AF-A0A954FWH1-F1
#
_cell.length_a   1.000
_cell.length_b   1.000
_cell.length_c   1.000
_cell.angle_alpha   90.00
_cell.angle_beta   90.00
_cell.angle_gamma   90.00
#
_symmetry.space_group_name_H-M   'P 1'
#
loop_
_entity.id
_entity.type
_entity.pdbx_description
1 polymer ?
#
loop_
_entity_poly.entity_id
_entity_poly.type
_entity_poly.pdbx_seq_one_letter_code
_entity_poly.pdbx_strand_id
1 'polypeptide(L)'
;MQESVCRQIVTVKMKQGLHLRPISEIVRIARDYTCELKISNGEHSGNAKEVYDLLELKAMPDTELVLEANGEDASKLVEEIVQFFESGYKKFEEDSDLSE
;
A
#
# COMPACT_ATOMS: atom_id res chain seq x y z
N MET A 1 -18.65 2.97 -19.03
CA MET A 1 -18.54 3.02 -17.56
C MET A 1 -17.38 3.96 -17.27
N GLN A 2 -17.58 4.99 -16.45
CA GLN A 2 -16.50 5.92 -16.13
C GLN A 2 -15.68 5.27 -15.02
N GLU A 3 -14.50 4.77 -15.37
CA GLU A 3 -13.54 4.25 -14.41
C GLU A 3 -13.11 5.39 -13.47
N SER A 4 -13.39 5.23 -12.18
CA SER A 4 -12.97 6.18 -11.15
C SER A 4 -11.49 5.96 -10.87
N VAL A 5 -10.68 6.95 -11.22
CA VAL A 5 -9.24 6.95 -10.93
C VAL A 5 -8.98 7.83 -9.71
N CYS A 6 -8.33 7.26 -8.70
CA CYS A 6 -7.88 7.98 -7.51
C CYS A 6 -6.35 7.92 -7.43
N ARG A 7 -5.70 9.07 -7.19
CA ARG A 7 -4.24 9.17 -7.12
C ARG A 7 -3.81 9.99 -5.91
N GLN A 8 -2.91 9.45 -5.11
CA GLN A 8 -2.35 10.11 -3.92
C GLN A 8 -0.85 9.83 -3.80
N ILE A 9 -0.16 10.68 -3.04
CA ILE A 9 1.26 10.50 -2.69
C ILE A 9 1.35 10.20 -1.21
N VAL A 10 2.18 9.22 -0.85
CA VAL A 10 2.51 8.86 0.53
C VAL A 10 4.02 8.78 0.70
N THR A 11 4.48 8.99 1.92
CA THR A 11 5.90 8.86 2.28
C THR A 11 6.11 7.66 3.17
N VAL A 12 7.12 6.85 2.87
CA VAL A 12 7.50 5.70 3.71
C VAL A 12 8.13 6.20 5.01
N LYS A 13 7.42 6.04 6.13
CA LYS A 13 7.91 6.46 7.46
C LYS A 13 8.50 5.32 8.30
N MET A 14 8.35 4.07 7.85
CA MET A 14 8.83 2.89 8.57
C MET A 14 10.36 2.81 8.52
N LYS A 15 11.02 2.61 9.67
CA LYS A 15 12.49 2.64 9.79
C LYS A 15 13.22 1.64 8.89
N GLN A 16 12.63 0.47 8.67
CA GLN A 16 13.20 -0.56 7.79
C GLN A 16 12.62 -0.54 6.37
N GLY A 17 11.94 0.56 6.00
CA GLY A 17 11.30 0.72 4.70
C GLY A 17 10.09 -0.17 4.49
N LEU A 18 9.66 -0.25 3.23
CA LEU A 18 8.56 -1.10 2.79
C LEU A 18 9.06 -2.53 2.53
N HIS A 19 9.23 -3.27 3.63
CA HIS A 19 9.70 -4.66 3.66
C HIS A 19 8.52 -5.65 3.68
N LEU A 20 8.80 -6.96 3.74
CA LEU A 20 7.80 -8.03 3.66
C LEU A 20 6.58 -7.84 4.58
N ARG A 21 6.79 -7.45 5.85
CA ARG A 21 5.70 -7.34 6.83
C ARG A 21 4.65 -6.28 6.45
N PRO A 22 5.00 -5.00 6.20
CA PRO A 22 4.03 -4.01 5.73
C PRO A 22 3.53 -4.29 4.31
N ILE A 23 4.33 -4.93 3.44
CA ILE A 23 3.87 -5.35 2.10
C ILE A 23 2.74 -6.36 2.21
N SER A 24 2.86 -7.37 3.06
CA SER A 24 1.82 -8.38 3.27
C SER A 24 0.51 -7.75 3.71
N GLU A 25 0.55 -6.71 4.54
CA GLU A 25 -0.66 -6.00 4.96
C GLU A 25 -1.26 -5.14 3.86
N ILE A 26 -0.44 -4.46 3.06
CA ILE A 26 -0.94 -3.78 1.85
C ILE A 26 -1.64 -4.76 0.92
N VAL A 27 -1.06 -5.95 0.72
CA VAL A 27 -1.65 -7.00 -0.11
C VAL A 27 -2.96 -7.53 0.48
N ARG A 28 -3.02 -7.70 1.80
CA ARG A 28 -4.26 -8.08 2.51
C ARG A 28 -5.35 -7.05 2.27
N ILE A 29 -5.07 -5.77 2.57
CA ILE A 29 -6.00 -4.66 2.36
C ILE A 29 -6.44 -4.62 0.89
N ALA A 30 -5.49 -4.59 -0.06
CA ALA A 30 -5.79 -4.46 -1.48
C ALA A 30 -6.67 -5.61 -2.02
N ARG A 31 -6.57 -6.82 -1.46
CA ARG A 31 -7.40 -7.97 -1.85
C ARG A 31 -8.84 -7.90 -1.37
N ASP A 32 -9.14 -7.09 -0.36
CA ASP A 32 -10.52 -6.84 0.09
C ASP A 32 -11.30 -5.91 -0.87
N TYR A 33 -10.61 -5.32 -1.85
CA TYR A 33 -11.18 -4.40 -2.83
C TYR A 33 -11.17 -4.97 -4.25
N THR A 34 -12.13 -4.52 -5.05
CA THR A 34 -12.32 -4.93 -6.45
C THR A 34 -11.46 -4.14 -7.42
N CYS A 35 -11.17 -2.87 -7.12
CA CYS A 35 -10.25 -2.03 -7.91
C CYS A 35 -8.82 -2.60 -7.98
N GLU A 36 -8.09 -2.11 -8.96
CA GLU A 36 -6.65 -2.29 -9.04
C GLU A 36 -5.96 -1.12 -8.35
N LEU A 37 -4.87 -1.40 -7.64
CA LEU A 37 -4.00 -0.38 -7.05
C LEU A 37 -2.57 -0.63 -7.53
N LYS A 38 -1.99 0.38 -8.16
CA LYS A 38 -0.58 0.43 -8.54
C LYS A 38 0.15 1.34 -7.58
N ILE A 39 1.31 0.88 -7.12
CA ILE A 39 2.23 1.66 -6.27
C ILE A 39 3.52 1.87 -7.05
N SER A 40 4.08 3.08 -7.05
CA SER A 40 5.36 3.36 -7.73
C SER A 40 6.22 4.35 -6.96
N ASN A 41 7.54 4.22 -7.09
CA ASN A 41 8.53 5.16 -6.53
C ASN A 41 9.17 6.05 -7.61
N GLY A 42 8.63 6.04 -8.83
CA GLY A 42 9.16 6.74 -10.00
C GLY A 42 10.06 5.86 -10.91
N GLU A 43 10.84 4.95 -10.34
CA GLU A 43 11.71 4.03 -11.09
C GLU A 43 11.05 2.65 -11.30
N HIS A 44 10.41 2.16 -10.24
CA HIS A 44 9.73 0.87 -10.17
C HIS A 44 8.25 1.09 -9.88
N SER A 45 7.43 0.14 -10.35
CA SER A 45 6.01 0.10 -10.05
C SER A 45 5.52 -1.33 -9.90
N GLY A 46 4.58 -1.56 -8.99
CA GLY A 46 4.05 -2.88 -8.70
C GLY A 46 2.55 -2.88 -8.43
N ASN A 47 1.91 -4.03 -8.67
CA ASN A 47 0.52 -4.25 -8.28
C ASN A 47 0.42 -4.50 -6.78
N ALA A 48 -0.46 -3.76 -6.09
CA ALA A 48 -0.62 -3.88 -4.65
C ALA A 48 -1.20 -5.21 -4.18
N LYS A 49 -1.72 -6.06 -5.08
CA LYS A 49 -2.23 -7.41 -4.78
C LYS A 49 -1.14 -8.50 -4.87
N GLU A 50 0.04 -8.16 -5.36
CA GLU A 50 1.17 -9.07 -5.58
C GLU A 50 2.38 -8.68 -4.72
N VAL A 51 2.76 -9.56 -3.78
CA VAL A 51 3.86 -9.29 -2.83
C VAL A 51 5.20 -9.04 -3.54
N TYR A 52 5.50 -9.82 -4.59
CA TYR A 52 6.78 -9.75 -5.29
C TYR A 52 6.97 -8.42 -6.01
N ASP A 53 5.92 -7.92 -6.68
CA ASP A 53 5.92 -6.63 -7.35
C ASP A 53 6.24 -5.48 -6.38
N LEU A 54 5.68 -5.52 -5.17
CA LEU A 54 5.92 -4.49 -4.16
C LEU A 54 7.32 -4.58 -3.55
N LEU A 55 7.94 -5.77 -3.50
CA LEU A 55 9.32 -5.91 -3.04
C LEU A 55 10.33 -5.25 -3.98
N GLU A 56 10.04 -5.22 -5.28
CA GLU A 56 10.89 -4.56 -6.27
C GLU A 56 10.95 -3.04 -6.11
N LEU A 57 9.96 -2.43 -5.45
CA LEU A 57 9.95 -1.00 -5.16
C LEU A 57 11.14 -0.58 -4.28
N LYS A 58 11.69 -1.50 -3.47
CA LYS A 58 12.83 -1.25 -2.58
C LYS A 58 12.71 0.08 -1.82
N ALA A 59 11.48 0.42 -1.41
CA ALA A 59 11.16 1.75 -0.91
C ALA A 59 11.70 1.92 0.51
N MET A 60 12.77 2.71 0.62
CA MET A 60 13.45 3.02 1.88
C MET A 60 12.72 4.12 2.65
N PRO A 61 13.05 4.38 3.93
CA PRO A 61 12.52 5.54 4.64
C PRO A 61 12.66 6.82 3.82
N ASP A 62 11.68 7.71 3.96
CA ASP A 62 11.56 8.99 3.24
C ASP A 62 11.33 8.88 1.72
N THR A 63 11.18 7.67 1.18
CA THR A 63 10.77 7.47 -0.23
C THR A 63 9.32 7.93 -0.42
N GLU A 64 9.09 8.78 -1.43
CA GLU A 64 7.75 9.10 -1.89
C GLU A 64 7.22 8.01 -2.82
N LEU A 65 6.00 7.57 -2.55
CA LEU A 65 5.28 6.59 -3.35
C LEU A 65 4.02 7.21 -3.91
N VAL A 66 3.79 6.97 -5.19
CA VAL A 66 2.55 7.30 -5.88
C VAL A 66 1.63 6.11 -5.80
N LEU A 67 0.46 6.32 -5.22
CA LEU A 67 -0.67 5.40 -5.21
C LEU A 67 -1.61 5.78 -6.36
N GLU A 68 -1.95 4.82 -7.21
CA GLU A 68 -2.91 5.01 -8.30
C GLU A 68 -3.89 3.84 -8.32
N ALA A 69 -5.15 4.10 -7.98
CA ALA A 69 -6.19 3.09 -8.01
C ALA A 69 -7.22 3.38 -9.09
N ASN A 70 -7.71 2.32 -9.73
CA ASN A 70 -8.74 2.38 -10.76
C ASN A 70 -9.83 1.34 -10.48
N GLY A 71 -11.07 1.83 -10.30
CA GLY A 71 -12.26 1.01 -10.10
C GLY A 71 -13.30 1.69 -9.22
N GLU A 72 -14.42 1.01 -8.97
CA GLU A 72 -15.57 1.55 -8.24
C GLU A 72 -15.23 1.94 -6.78
N ASP A 73 -14.32 1.21 -6.16
CA ASP A 73 -13.87 1.39 -4.77
C ASP A 73 -12.46 2.01 -4.64
N ALA A 74 -11.92 2.55 -5.75
CA ALA A 74 -10.58 3.16 -5.81
C ALA A 74 -10.34 4.22 -4.73
N SER A 75 -11.31 5.10 -4.47
CA SER A 75 -11.18 6.14 -3.46
C SER A 75 -11.06 5.59 -2.04
N LYS A 76 -11.80 4.51 -1.72
CA LYS A 76 -11.78 3.90 -0.39
C LYS A 76 -10.47 3.16 -0.15
N LEU A 77 -10.02 2.39 -1.14
CA LEU A 77 -8.75 1.70 -1.07
C LEU A 77 -7.59 2.69 -0.89
N VAL A 78 -7.54 3.77 -1.67
CA VAL A 78 -6.48 4.78 -1.53
C VAL A 78 -6.51 5.43 -0.15
N GLU A 79 -7.69 5.77 0.37
CA GLU A 79 -7.83 6.35 1.71
C GLU A 79 -7.29 5.41 2.79
N GLU A 80 -7.65 4.13 2.74
CA GLU A 80 -7.18 3.13 3.71
C GLU A 80 -5.66 2.92 3.64
N ILE A 81 -5.10 2.87 2.42
CA ILE A 81 -3.64 2.75 2.24
C ILE A 81 -2.92 4.02 2.70
N VAL A 82 -3.47 5.22 2.47
CA VAL A 82 -2.92 6.46 3.04
C VAL A 82 -2.89 6.39 4.56
N GLN A 83 -3.99 5.96 5.20
CA GLN A 83 -4.04 5.79 6.66
C GLN A 83 -3.04 4.74 7.16
N PHE A 84 -2.79 3.67 6.40
CA PHE A 84 -1.75 2.70 6.68
C PHE A 84 -0.35 3.35 6.75
N PHE A 85 0.01 4.19 5.77
CA PHE A 85 1.29 4.89 5.76
C PHE A 85 1.36 6.00 6.83
N GLU A 86 0.27 6.70 7.11
CA GLU A 86 0.21 7.78 8.12
C GLU A 86 0.31 7.26 9.56
N SER A 87 -0.35 6.15 9.86
CA SER A 87 -0.29 5.49 11.17
C SER A 87 1.06 4.81 11.45
N GLY A 88 1.95 4.79 10.46
CA GLY A 88 3.30 4.22 10.58
C GLY A 88 3.26 2.73 10.86
N TYR A 89 2.30 2.01 10.27
CA TYR A 89 2.12 0.56 10.39
C TYR A 89 1.73 0.03 11.79
N LYS A 90 1.93 0.80 12.87
CA LYS A 90 1.72 0.36 14.26
C LYS A 90 0.31 -0.14 14.56
N LYS A 91 -0.71 0.51 14.00
CA LYS A 91 -2.13 0.11 14.18
C LYS A 91 -2.42 -1.30 13.65
N PHE A 92 -1.59 -1.80 12.73
CA PHE A 92 -1.75 -3.12 12.09
C PHE A 92 -0.79 -4.17 12.66
N GLU A 93 0.10 -3.82 13.61
CA GLU A 93 0.93 -4.79 14.33
C GLU A 93 0.16 -5.49 15.46
N GLU A 94 -0.81 -4.80 16.08
CA GLU A 94 -1.57 -5.29 17.25
C GLU A 94 -2.51 -6.47 16.93
N ASP A 95 -2.88 -6.69 15.66
CA ASP A 95 -3.70 -7.84 15.24
C ASP A 95 -2.90 -9.14 15.05
N SER A 96 -1.56 -9.10 15.09
CA SER A 96 -0.70 -10.27 14.85
C SER A 96 -0.16 -10.96 16.11
N ASP A 97 -0.42 -10.42 17.30
CA ASP A 97 0.00 -10.98 18.61
C ASP A 97 -1.14 -11.69 19.36
N LEU A 98 -2.04 -12.38 18.62
CA LEU A 98 -2.95 -13.38 19.20
C LEU A 98 -2.48 -14.78 18.84
N SER A 99 -1.32 -15.16 19.37
CA SER A 99 -0.95 -16.56 19.56
C SER A 99 -0.04 -16.69 20.78
N GLU A 100 -0.66 -16.69 21.96
CA GLU A 100 -0.23 -17.54 23.08
C GLU A 100 -1.15 -18.76 23.14
#